data_AF-A0A140KA31-F1
#
_entry.id   AF-A0A140KA31-F1
#
_cell.length_a   1.000
_cell.length_b   1.000
_cell.length_c   1.000
_cell.angle_alpha   90.00
_cell.angle_beta   90.00
_cell.angle_gamma   90.00
#
_symmetry.space_group_name_H-M   'P 1'
#
loop_
_entity.id
_entity.type
_entity.pdbx_description
1 polymer ?
#
loop_
_entity_poly.entity_id
_entity_poly.type
_entity_poly.pdbx_seq_one_letter_code
_entity_poly.pdbx_strand_id
1 'polypeptide(L)' 'MLTLQITKDQVFGLIDQLSPTEQKEILQYIIKKIHSQLDSDDTPDEIVIESIKQGLNEAINGRTIPLSQMWDGIDVE' A
#
# COMPACT_ATOMS: atom_id res chain seq x y z
N MET A 1 22.10 -5.68 -22.49
CA MET A 1 21.02 -6.19 -21.64
C MET A 1 19.83 -6.48 -22.54
N LEU A 2 19.35 -7.72 -22.63
CA LEU A 2 18.18 -8.09 -23.44
C LEU A 2 16.91 -7.68 -22.70
N THR A 3 16.21 -6.66 -23.19
CA THR A 3 14.86 -6.32 -22.73
C THR A 3 13.88 -7.19 -23.50
N LEU A 4 13.36 -8.24 -22.87
CA LEU A 4 12.24 -8.99 -23.43
C LEU A 4 10.97 -8.12 -23.39
N GLN A 5 10.56 -7.62 -24.55
CA GLN A 5 9.22 -7.06 -24.73
C GLN A 5 8.21 -8.19 -24.84
N ILE A 6 7.82 -8.74 -23.69
CA ILE A 6 6.75 -9.73 -23.58
C ILE A 6 5.49 -9.03 -23.06
N THR A 7 4.35 -9.34 -23.66
CA THR A 7 3.03 -8.87 -23.23
C THR A 7 2.51 -9.67 -22.03
N LYS A 8 1.57 -9.12 -21.26
CA LYS A 8 0.99 -9.81 -20.09
C LYS A 8 0.40 -11.18 -20.45
N ASP A 9 -0.33 -11.26 -21.56
CA ASP A 9 -0.92 -12.51 -22.04
C ASP A 9 0.12 -13.59 -22.37
N GLN A 10 1.25 -13.18 -22.95
CA GLN A 10 2.37 -14.08 -23.21
C GLN A 10 3.03 -14.59 -21.93
N VAL A 11 3.10 -13.78 -20.87
CA VAL A 11 3.58 -14.25 -19.55
C VAL A 11 2.66 -15.32 -18.99
N PHE A 12 1.34 -15.09 -19.01
CA PHE A 12 0.38 -16.07 -18.49
C PHE A 12 0.41 -17.37 -19.28
N GLY A 13 0.50 -17.30 -20.61
CA GLY A 13 0.65 -18.49 -21.45
C GLY A 13 1.94 -19.29 -21.19
N LEU A 14 3.01 -18.65 -20.70
CA LEU A 14 4.23 -19.36 -20.27
C LEU A 14 4.06 -20.00 -18.89
N ILE A 15 3.35 -19.35 -17.97
CA ILE A 15 3.06 -19.89 -16.64
C ILE A 15 2.17 -21.14 -16.75
N ASP A 16 1.20 -21.14 -17.66
CA ASP A 16 0.31 -22.29 -17.90
C ASP A 16 1.04 -23.54 -18.43
N GLN A 17 2.24 -23.38 -19.01
CA GLN A 17 3.08 -24.49 -19.48
C GLN A 17 3.93 -25.12 -18.38
N LEU A 18 4.00 -24.49 -17.20
CA LEU A 18 4.80 -24.98 -16.08
C LEU A 18 4.02 -25.99 -15.24
N SER A 19 4.74 -26.79 -14.45
CA SER A 19 4.11 -27.69 -13.49
C SER A 19 3.40 -26.91 -12.38
N PRO A 20 2.39 -27.51 -11.71
CA PRO A 20 1.68 -26.86 -10.61
C PRO A 20 2.59 -26.39 -9.46
N THR A 21 3.71 -27.09 -9.23
CA THR A 21 4.71 -26.72 -8.22
C THR A 21 5.45 -25.45 -8.60
N GLU A 22 5.91 -25.35 -9.85
CA GLU A 22 6.61 -24.16 -10.35
C GLU A 22 5.68 -22.95 -10.44
N GLN A 23 4.42 -23.15 -10.85
CA GLN A 23 3.39 -22.09 -10.81
C GLN A 23 3.22 -21.54 -9.39
N LYS A 24 3.17 -22.43 -8.39
CA LYS A 24 3.04 -22.05 -6.99
C LYS A 24 4.26 -21.27 -6.48
N GLU A 25 5.48 -21.63 -6.90
CA GLU A 25 6.70 -20.89 -6.57
C GLU A 25 6.72 -19.49 -7.19
N ILE A 26 6.30 -19.37 -8.46
CA ILE A 26 6.19 -18.09 -9.15
C ILE A 26 5.16 -17.20 -8.47
N LEU A 27 3.99 -17.74 -8.10
CA LEU A 27 2.97 -17.01 -7.37
C LEU A 27 3.51 -16.50 -6.03
N GLN A 28 4.21 -17.33 -5.27
CA GLN A 28 4.84 -16.92 -4.01
C GLN A 28 5.89 -15.83 -4.21
N TYR A 29 6.71 -15.93 -5.26
CA TYR A 29 7.69 -14.89 -5.59
C TYR A 29 7.01 -13.56 -5.94
N ILE A 30 5.95 -13.58 -6.75
CA ILE A 30 5.20 -12.36 -7.12
C ILE A 30 4.56 -11.74 -5.87
N ILE A 31 3.89 -12.53 -5.03
CA ILE A 31 3.29 -12.06 -3.78
C ILE A 31 4.36 -11.44 -2.88
N LYS A 32 5.48 -12.13 -2.65
CA LYS A 32 6.58 -11.63 -1.83
C LYS A 32 7.15 -10.33 -2.40
N LYS A 33 7.29 -10.23 -3.72
CA LYS A 33 7.81 -9.03 -4.38
C LYS A 33 6.85 -7.84 -4.21
N ILE A 34 5.55 -8.06 -4.36
CA ILE A 34 4.52 -7.05 -4.11
C ILE A 34 4.54 -6.63 -2.64
N HIS A 35 4.59 -7.59 -1.71
CA HIS A 35 4.69 -7.30 -0.28
C HIS A 35 6.01 -6.61 0.12
N SER A 36 7.11 -6.85 -0.58
CA SER A 36 8.37 -6.14 -0.35
C SER A 36 8.41 -4.73 -0.97
N GLN A 37 7.48 -4.43 -1.88
CA GLN A 37 7.30 -3.11 -2.49
C GLN A 37 6.28 -2.25 -1.76
N LEU A 38 5.39 -2.87 -0.98
CA LEU A 38 4.65 -2.18 0.06
C LEU A 38 5.67 -1.84 1.15
N ASP A 39 5.94 -0.56 1.35
CA ASP A 39 6.81 -0.13 2.43
C ASP A 39 6.17 -0.59 3.73
N SER A 40 6.88 -1.42 4.52
CA SER A 40 6.29 -1.95 5.76
C SER A 40 6.06 -0.85 6.81
N ASP A 41 6.55 0.36 6.55
CA ASP A 41 6.32 1.57 7.35
C ASP A 41 5.07 2.34 6.88
N ASP A 42 4.46 1.98 5.74
CA ASP A 42 3.23 2.61 5.28
C ASP A 42 2.06 2.22 6.19
N THR A 43 1.30 3.23 6.62
CA THR A 43 0.04 3.00 7.32
C THR A 43 -0.97 2.39 6.34
N PRO A 44 -1.63 1.26 6.68
CA PRO A 44 -2.65 0.65 5.83
C PRO A 44 -3.72 1.64 5.37
N ASP A 45 -4.13 1.54 4.11
CA ASP A 45 -5.13 2.43 3.49
C ASP A 45 -6.43 2.48 4.30
N GLU A 46 -6.89 1.36 4.87
CA GLU A 46 -8.11 1.36 5.67
C GLU A 46 -7.99 2.25 6.92
N ILE A 47 -6.81 2.26 7.56
CA ILE A 47 -6.55 3.07 8.74
C ILE A 47 -6.50 4.56 8.36
N VAL A 48 -5.84 4.89 7.25
CA VAL A 48 -5.79 6.27 6.72
C VAL A 48 -7.22 6.76 6.41
N ILE A 49 -8.02 5.95 5.71
CA ILE A 49 -9.39 6.31 5.32
C ILE A 49 -10.26 6.56 6.55
N GLU A 50 -10.21 5.70 7.56
CA GLU A 50 -11.00 5.89 8.79
C GLU A 50 -10.58 7.13 9.57
N SER A 51 -9.27 7.41 9.65
CA SER A 51 -8.77 8.63 10.30
C SER A 51 -9.27 9.91 9.60
N ILE A 52 -9.32 9.91 8.27
CA ILE A 52 -9.83 11.04 7.48
C ILE A 52 -11.32 11.24 7.72
N LYS A 53 -12.11 10.15 7.69
CA LYS A 53 -13.56 10.22 7.98
C LYS A 53 -13.82 10.77 9.37
N GLN A 54 -13.05 10.33 10.36
CA GLN A 54 -13.16 10.82 11.73
C GLN A 54 -12.85 12.32 11.80
N GLY A 55 -11.71 12.76 11.24
CA GLY A 55 -11.32 14.18 11.23
C GLY A 55 -12.34 15.07 10.53
N LEU A 56 -12.92 14.61 9.41
CA LEU A 56 -14.00 15.31 8.74
C LEU A 56 -15.26 15.41 9.60
N ASN A 57 -15.65 14.33 10.26
CA ASN A 57 -16.79 14.32 11.17
C ASN A 57 -16.56 15.27 12.37
N GLU A 58 -15.35 15.31 12.92
CA GLU A 58 -14.98 16.25 13.98
C GLU A 58 -15.05 17.70 13.50
N ALA A 59 -14.53 18.00 12.31
CA ALA A 59 -14.60 19.32 11.70
C ALA A 59 -16.05 19.80 11.49
N ILE A 60 -16.92 18.96 10.93
CA ILE A 60 -18.33 19.28 10.69
C ILE A 60 -19.07 19.57 12.01
N ASN A 61 -18.72 18.86 13.09
CA ASN A 61 -19.34 19.06 14.39
C ASN A 61 -18.65 20.15 15.24
N GLY A 62 -17.70 20.92 14.68
CA GLY A 62 -16.99 21.98 15.39
C GLY A 62 -16.04 21.49 16.49
N ARG A 63 -15.69 20.19 16.50
CA ARG A 63 -14.68 19.61 17.40
C ARG A 63 -13.28 19.83 16.82
N THR A 64 -12.87 21.08 16.74
CA THR A 64 -11.58 21.51 16.17
C THR A 64 -10.89 22.49 17.09
N ILE A 65 -9.56 22.53 17.03
CA ILE A 65 -8.77 23.58 17.68
C ILE A 65 -8.30 24.61 16.64
N PRO A 66 -8.16 25.90 17.02
CA PRO A 66 -7.48 26.88 16.18
C PRO A 66 -6.06 26.44 15.85
N LEU A 67 -5.61 26.71 14.61
CA LEU A 67 -4.26 26.34 14.16
C LEU A 67 -3.15 26.92 15.05
N SER A 68 -3.36 28.12 15.60
CA SER A 68 -2.41 28.74 16.54
C SER A 68 -2.20 27.93 17.82
N GLN A 69 -3.19 27.11 18.20
CA GLN A 69 -3.14 26.25 19.39
C GLN A 69 -2.67 24.83 19.08
N MET A 70 -2.39 24.49 17.82
CA MET A 70 -1.94 23.16 17.41
C MET A 70 -0.60 22.77 18.05
N TRP A 71 0.24 23.77 18.35
CA TRP A 71 1.55 23.60 18.94
C TRP A 71 1.54 23.67 20.47
N ASP A 72 0.40 23.99 21.09
CA ASP A 72 0.29 24.12 22.54
C ASP A 72 0.56 22.74 23.18
N GLY A 73 1.65 22.63 23.96
CA GLY A 73 2.02 21.40 24.66
C GLY A 73 2.84 20.39 23.83
N ILE A 74 3.23 20.73 22.60
CA ILE A 74 4.25 20.00 21.85
C ILE A 74 5.59 20.70 22.08
N ASP A 75 6.49 20.04 22.80
CA ASP A 75 7.84 20.57 23.03
C ASP A 75 8.69 20.36 21.76
N VAL A 76 9.38 21.41 21.31
CA VAL A 76 10.17 21.41 20.05
C VAL A 76 11.69 21.49 20.32
N GLU A 77 12.13 21.14 21.53
CA GLU A 77 13.56 21.07 21.90
C GLU A 77 14.36 19.98 21.16
#